data_AF-A0A2M7BWW1-F1
#
_entry.id   AF-A0A2M7BWW1-F1
#
_cell.length_a   1.000
_cell.length_b   1.000
_cell.length_c   1.000
_cell.angle_alpha   90.00
_cell.angle_beta   90.00
_cell.angle_gamma   90.00
#
_symmetry.space_group_name_H-M   'P 1'
#
loop_
_entity.id
_entity.type
_entity.pdbx_description
1 polymer ?
#
loop_
_entity_poly.entity_id
_entity_poly.type
_entity_poly.pdbx_seq_one_letter_code
_entity_poly.pdbx_strand_id
1 'polypeptide(L)'
;MKFINIIENFLNLHKIWLDILTLIGAFVFGFWQILINKRLTKLQDYVAISAVPDSRTNKINLINVGKINLYLFGFDLPKKKERFKKPRLISAGTGDTSYYWIDPPMDLDIEKEFEITLYLEDEFRKKWISEIGGRANKITEVKNNKKIEYLQIIVWSYKTYKKKWTFQ
;
A
#
# COMPACT_ATOMS: atom_id res chain seq x y z
N MET A 1 30.48 -5.99 57.61
CA MET A 1 29.64 -4.88 58.13
C MET A 1 30.02 -3.50 57.58
N LYS A 2 31.28 -3.04 57.62
CA LYS A 2 31.64 -1.68 57.15
C LYS A 2 31.30 -1.38 55.67
N PHE A 3 31.40 -2.37 54.78
CA PHE A 3 31.15 -2.18 53.35
C PHE A 3 29.67 -1.91 53.01
N ILE A 4 28.75 -2.55 53.75
CA ILE A 4 27.29 -2.37 53.59
C ILE A 4 26.89 -0.95 54.01
N ASN A 5 27.42 -0.47 55.14
CA ASN A 5 27.15 0.89 55.63
C ASN A 5 27.68 1.98 54.69
N ILE A 6 28.77 1.72 53.96
CA ILE A 6 29.32 2.67 52.97
C ILE A 6 28.40 2.76 51.75
N ILE A 7 27.87 1.63 51.27
CA ILE A 7 26.93 1.59 50.14
C ILE A 7 25.60 2.26 50.52
N GLU A 8 25.08 2.00 51.72
CA GLU A 8 23.84 2.63 52.21
C GLU A 8 23.96 4.14 52.36
N ASN A 9 25.08 4.64 52.92
CA ASN A 9 25.32 6.08 53.00
C ASN A 9 25.51 6.71 51.61
N PHE A 10 26.21 6.04 50.70
CA PHE A 10 26.38 6.52 49.33
C PHE A 10 25.03 6.61 48.59
N LEU A 11 24.19 5.57 48.69
CA LEU A 11 22.86 5.53 48.10
C LEU A 11 21.93 6.59 48.69
N ASN A 12 21.96 6.82 50.00
CA ASN A 12 21.16 7.87 50.64
C ASN A 12 21.62 9.28 50.26
N LEU A 13 22.93 9.52 50.15
CA LEU A 13 23.49 10.82 49.76
C LEU A 13 23.20 11.16 48.28
N HIS A 14 23.20 10.14 47.41
CA HIS A 14 23.00 10.31 45.96
C HIS A 14 21.58 9.94 45.50
N LYS A 15 20.67 9.64 46.43
CA LYS A 15 19.30 9.17 46.13
C LYS A 15 18.57 10.12 45.19
N ILE A 16 18.64 11.42 45.45
CA ILE A 16 18.02 12.46 44.63
C ILE A 16 18.59 12.47 43.20
N TRP A 17 19.90 12.28 43.04
CA TRP A 17 20.54 12.21 41.72
C TRP A 17 20.15 10.94 40.96
N LEU A 18 20.08 9.80 41.66
CA LEU A 18 19.63 8.54 41.10
C LEU A 18 18.16 8.62 40.68
N ASP A 19 17.29 9.19 41.51
CA ASP A 19 15.86 9.38 41.20
C ASP A 19 15.67 10.32 39.98
N ILE A 20 16.44 11.41 39.89
CA ILE A 20 16.43 12.31 38.73
C ILE A 20 16.90 11.59 37.46
N LEU A 21 18.00 10.82 37.54
CA LEU A 21 18.50 10.02 36.41
C LEU A 21 17.49 8.97 35.96
N THR A 22 16.84 8.28 36.89
CA THR A 22 15.78 7.32 36.60
C THR A 22 14.57 7.99 35.97
N LEU A 23 14.16 9.18 36.45
CA LEU A 23 13.06 9.94 35.89
C LEU A 23 13.34 10.41 34.45
N ILE A 24 14.54 10.96 34.20
CA ILE A 24 14.98 11.37 32.86
C ILE A 24 15.04 10.15 31.94
N GLY A 25 15.61 9.04 32.42
CA GLY A 25 15.66 7.77 31.68
C GLY A 25 14.27 7.29 31.29
N ALA A 26 13.34 7.23 32.24
CA ALA A 26 11.95 6.84 32.00
C ALA A 26 11.26 7.76 30.98
N PHE A 27 11.50 9.07 31.03
CA PHE A 27 10.94 10.02 30.08
C PHE A 27 11.46 9.80 28.65
N VAL A 28 12.77 9.60 28.50
CA VAL A 28 13.40 9.29 27.20
C VAL A 28 12.85 7.97 26.65
N PHE A 29 12.82 6.91 27.45
CA PHE A 29 12.27 5.61 27.02
C PHE A 29 10.79 5.70 26.63
N GLY A 30 9.97 6.43 27.40
CA GLY A 30 8.56 6.66 27.08
C GLY A 30 8.38 7.38 25.74
N PHE A 31 9.18 8.41 25.46
CA PHE A 31 9.13 9.13 24.19
C PHE A 31 9.54 8.23 23.01
N TRP A 32 10.59 7.44 23.16
CA TRP A 32 11.02 6.45 22.15
C TRP A 32 9.94 5.40 21.88
N GLN A 33 9.28 4.90 22.92
CA GLN A 33 8.20 3.93 22.78
C GLN A 33 7.00 4.50 22.01
N ILE A 34 6.63 5.76 22.25
CA ILE A 34 5.58 6.46 21.49
C ILE A 34 5.95 6.56 20.01
N LEU A 35 7.21 6.91 19.70
CA LEU A 35 7.71 6.98 18.32
C LEU A 35 7.64 5.62 17.61
N ILE A 36 8.05 4.55 18.29
CA ILE A 36 8.00 3.18 17.77
C ILE A 36 6.54 2.76 17.53
N ASN A 37 5.65 2.99 18.50
CA ASN A 37 4.23 2.66 18.37
C ASN A 37 3.60 3.36 17.17
N LYS A 38 3.88 4.66 16.97
CA LYS A 38 3.39 5.42 15.80
C LYS A 38 3.89 4.83 14.47
N ARG A 39 5.14 4.35 14.42
CA ARG A 39 5.69 3.70 13.23
C ARG A 39 5.04 2.34 12.97
N LEU A 40 4.83 1.54 14.02
CA LEU A 40 4.15 0.25 13.94
C LEU A 40 2.72 0.41 13.44
N THR A 41 1.95 1.38 13.97
CA THR A 41 0.60 1.68 13.48
C THR A 41 0.60 2.05 12.00
N LYS A 42 1.55 2.87 11.52
CA LYS A 42 1.66 3.19 10.09
C LYS A 42 1.96 1.96 9.21
N LEU A 43 2.73 1.01 9.72
CA LEU A 43 3.03 -0.24 9.00
C LEU A 43 1.88 -1.25 9.04
N GLN A 44 1.03 -1.18 10.07
CA GLN A 44 -0.19 -1.98 10.19
C GLN A 44 -1.31 -1.41 9.31
N ASP A 45 -1.42 -0.09 9.22
CA ASP A 45 -2.37 0.63 8.34
C ASP A 45 -1.82 0.80 6.92
N TYR A 46 -0.90 -0.05 6.49
CA TYR A 46 -0.28 0.08 5.16
C TYR A 46 -1.30 -0.28 4.06
N VAL A 47 -1.55 0.68 3.17
CA VAL A 47 -2.48 0.59 2.04
C VAL A 47 -1.68 0.64 0.75
N ALA A 48 -1.80 -0.41 -0.05
CA ALA A 48 -1.18 -0.45 -1.38
C ALA A 48 -1.92 -1.43 -2.29
N ILE A 49 -2.16 -1.01 -3.53
CA ILE A 49 -2.62 -1.86 -4.62
C ILE A 49 -1.47 -2.06 -5.60
N SER A 50 -1.30 -3.29 -6.04
CA SER A 50 -0.44 -3.66 -7.15
C SER A 50 -1.30 -4.03 -8.36
N ALA A 51 -0.98 -3.47 -9.52
CA ALA A 51 -1.56 -3.84 -10.80
C ALA A 51 -0.61 -4.78 -11.55
N VAL A 52 -1.11 -5.97 -11.90
CA VAL A 52 -0.33 -7.03 -12.56
C VAL A 52 -1.06 -7.45 -13.84
N PRO A 53 -0.40 -7.51 -15.00
CA PRO A 53 -1.01 -8.04 -16.20
C PRO A 53 -1.23 -9.55 -16.08
N ASP A 54 -2.43 -10.03 -16.41
CA ASP A 54 -2.72 -11.44 -16.55
C ASP A 54 -2.33 -11.92 -17.96
N SER A 55 -1.33 -12.80 -18.00
CA SER A 55 -0.79 -13.37 -19.24
C SER A 55 -1.78 -14.27 -19.99
N ARG A 56 -2.85 -14.74 -19.34
CA ARG A 56 -3.85 -15.64 -19.96
C ARG A 56 -5.06 -14.88 -20.50
N THR A 57 -5.48 -13.83 -19.80
CA THR A 57 -6.74 -13.14 -20.10
C THR A 57 -6.53 -11.74 -20.69
N ASN A 58 -5.28 -11.26 -20.77
CA ASN A 58 -4.93 -9.88 -21.15
C ASN A 58 -5.63 -8.83 -20.28
N LYS A 59 -6.02 -9.19 -19.06
CA LYS A 59 -6.64 -8.29 -18.09
C LYS A 59 -5.59 -7.72 -17.15
N ILE A 60 -5.96 -6.66 -16.45
CA ILE A 60 -5.13 -6.09 -15.39
C ILE A 60 -5.73 -6.52 -14.06
N ASN A 61 -4.97 -7.32 -13.31
CA ASN A 61 -5.35 -7.77 -11.98
C ASN A 61 -4.91 -6.74 -10.95
N LEU A 62 -5.86 -6.30 -10.13
CA LEU A 62 -5.64 -5.41 -9.00
C LEU A 62 -5.57 -6.25 -7.73
N ILE A 63 -4.38 -6.30 -7.14
CA ILE A 63 -4.05 -7.11 -5.97
C ILE A 63 -3.78 -6.16 -4.80
N ASN A 64 -4.40 -6.43 -3.65
CA ASN A 64 -4.11 -5.69 -2.44
C ASN A 64 -2.87 -6.27 -1.76
N VAL A 65 -1.77 -5.52 -1.84
CA VAL A 65 -0.49 -5.85 -1.18
C VAL A 65 -0.34 -5.13 0.17
N GLY A 66 -1.38 -4.40 0.59
CA GLY A 66 -1.52 -3.82 1.91
C GLY A 66 -1.97 -4.83 2.97
N LYS A 67 -2.13 -4.33 4.20
CA LYS A 67 -2.55 -5.13 5.37
C LYS A 67 -4.02 -4.95 5.74
N ILE A 68 -4.71 -3.99 5.13
CA ILE A 68 -6.11 -3.69 5.41
C ILE A 68 -6.97 -3.93 4.18
N ASN A 69 -8.22 -4.33 4.39
CA ASN A 69 -9.18 -4.53 3.31
C ASN A 69 -9.53 -3.21 2.64
N LEU A 70 -9.64 -3.24 1.30
CA LEU A 70 -9.96 -2.07 0.50
C LEU A 70 -11.21 -2.30 -0.31
N TYR A 71 -12.02 -1.26 -0.42
CA TYR A 71 -13.29 -1.25 -1.11
C TYR A 71 -13.16 -0.35 -2.33
N LEU A 72 -13.17 -0.93 -3.52
CA LEU A 72 -13.10 -0.22 -4.79
C LEU A 72 -14.47 0.33 -5.17
N PHE A 73 -14.57 1.65 -5.23
CA PHE A 73 -15.79 2.37 -5.58
C PHE A 73 -15.84 2.78 -7.05
N GLY A 74 -14.70 2.78 -7.74
CA GLY A 74 -14.63 3.04 -9.16
C GLY A 74 -13.19 3.21 -9.62
N PHE A 75 -13.04 3.35 -10.93
CA PHE A 75 -11.75 3.63 -11.54
C PHE A 75 -11.91 4.53 -12.77
N ASP A 76 -10.84 5.25 -13.08
CA ASP A 76 -10.68 5.98 -14.33
C ASP A 76 -9.56 5.32 -15.14
N LEU A 77 -9.92 4.90 -16.34
CA LEU A 77 -9.05 4.45 -17.43
C LEU A 77 -9.24 5.43 -18.60
N PRO A 78 -8.29 5.52 -19.55
CA PRO A 78 -8.50 6.29 -20.76
C PRO A 78 -9.79 5.86 -21.45
N LYS A 79 -10.67 6.83 -21.74
CA LYS A 79 -11.97 6.63 -22.40
C LYS A 79 -12.97 5.72 -21.65
N LYS A 80 -12.62 5.19 -20.46
CA LYS A 80 -13.51 4.34 -19.64
C LYS A 80 -13.47 4.79 -18.19
N LYS A 81 -14.58 5.35 -17.71
CA LYS A 81 -14.79 5.66 -16.30
C LYS A 81 -15.87 4.74 -15.76
N GLU A 82 -15.55 4.00 -14.71
CA GLU A 82 -16.50 3.07 -14.09
C GLU A 82 -16.73 3.45 -12.64
N ARG A 83 -17.99 3.45 -12.22
CA ARG A 83 -18.43 3.79 -10.86
C ARG A 83 -19.37 2.72 -10.38
N PHE A 84 -19.09 2.16 -9.21
CA PHE A 84 -19.87 1.07 -8.67
C PHE A 84 -20.92 1.60 -7.69
N LYS A 85 -22.17 1.19 -7.89
CA LYS A 85 -23.25 1.44 -6.91
C LYS A 85 -22.98 0.75 -5.57
N LYS A 86 -22.32 -0.41 -5.60
CA LYS A 86 -21.85 -1.15 -4.42
C LYS A 86 -20.35 -1.40 -4.59
N PRO A 87 -19.50 -1.07 -3.61
CA PRO A 87 -18.06 -1.23 -3.78
C PRO A 87 -17.66 -2.69 -3.96
N ARG A 88 -16.51 -2.91 -4.60
CA ARG A 88 -15.89 -4.22 -4.81
C ARG A 88 -14.78 -4.41 -3.77
N LEU A 89 -14.87 -5.47 -2.97
CA LEU A 89 -13.84 -5.78 -1.98
C LEU A 89 -12.57 -6.27 -2.68
N ILE A 90 -11.43 -5.72 -2.27
CA ILE A 90 -10.09 -6.22 -2.58
C ILE A 90 -9.45 -6.58 -1.22
N SER A 91 -9.51 -7.87 -0.89
CA SER A 91 -9.07 -8.39 0.41
C SER A 91 -7.58 -8.26 0.61
N ALA A 92 -7.15 -7.94 1.83
CA ALA A 92 -5.74 -7.94 2.19
C ALA A 92 -5.18 -9.37 2.35
N GLY A 93 -3.90 -9.54 2.07
CA GLY A 93 -3.16 -10.77 2.39
C GLY A 93 -3.53 -12.01 1.55
N THR A 94 -4.34 -11.86 0.51
CA THR A 94 -4.83 -12.98 -0.31
C THR A 94 -3.94 -13.29 -1.52
N GLY A 95 -2.90 -12.49 -1.79
CA GLY A 95 -2.02 -12.68 -2.95
C GLY A 95 -2.82 -12.82 -4.25
N ASP A 96 -2.48 -13.82 -5.06
CA ASP A 96 -3.13 -14.09 -6.36
C ASP A 96 -4.50 -14.79 -6.25
N THR A 97 -5.00 -15.09 -5.05
CA THR A 97 -6.27 -15.84 -4.88
C THR A 97 -7.51 -14.94 -4.79
N SER A 98 -7.33 -13.65 -4.56
CA SER A 98 -8.42 -12.67 -4.54
C SER A 98 -7.93 -11.35 -5.10
N TYR A 99 -8.38 -11.06 -6.32
CA TYR A 99 -8.06 -9.87 -7.08
C TYR A 99 -9.31 -9.37 -7.78
N TYR A 100 -9.32 -8.06 -8.06
CA TYR A 100 -10.30 -7.49 -8.97
C TYR A 100 -9.64 -7.27 -10.33
N TRP A 101 -10.26 -7.72 -11.41
CA TRP A 101 -9.73 -7.50 -12.75
C TRP A 101 -10.42 -6.32 -13.43
N ILE A 102 -9.65 -5.58 -14.21
CA ILE A 102 -10.15 -4.56 -15.12
C ILE A 102 -9.70 -4.90 -16.53
N ASP A 103 -10.59 -4.70 -17.49
CA ASP A 103 -10.22 -4.80 -18.90
C ASP A 103 -9.30 -3.64 -19.26
N PRO A 104 -8.20 -3.89 -19.99
CA PRO A 104 -7.39 -2.83 -20.56
C PRO A 104 -8.25 -2.01 -21.54
N PRO A 105 -7.91 -0.74 -21.77
CA PRO A 105 -8.61 0.06 -22.77
C PRO A 105 -8.31 -0.51 -24.16
N MET A 106 -9.37 -0.87 -24.91
CA MET A 106 -9.26 -1.49 -26.24
C MET A 106 -8.74 -0.52 -27.31
N ASP A 107 -9.00 0.79 -27.15
CA ASP A 107 -8.60 1.85 -28.08
C ASP A 107 -7.37 2.63 -27.59
N LEU A 108 -6.39 1.92 -27.04
CA LEU A 108 -5.09 2.52 -26.72
C LEU A 108 -4.30 2.73 -27.99
N ASP A 109 -3.77 3.94 -28.16
CA ASP A 109 -2.69 4.16 -29.12
C ASP A 109 -1.53 3.26 -28.70
N ILE A 110 -1.16 2.33 -29.58
CA ILE A 110 -0.04 1.40 -29.37
C ILE A 110 1.22 2.22 -29.04
N GLU A 111 2.00 1.74 -28.08
CA GLU A 111 3.22 2.38 -27.52
C GLU A 111 3.01 3.66 -26.69
N LYS A 112 1.78 4.17 -26.54
CA LYS A 112 1.50 5.26 -25.61
C LYS A 112 1.24 4.75 -24.20
N GLU A 113 1.76 5.49 -23.23
CA GLU A 113 1.48 5.27 -21.82
C GLU A 113 0.05 5.71 -21.49
N PHE A 114 -0.57 5.01 -20.54
CA PHE A 114 -1.86 5.33 -19.99
C PHE A 114 -1.82 5.31 -18.47
N GLU A 115 -2.73 6.09 -17.88
CA GLU A 115 -2.89 6.18 -16.44
C GLU A 115 -4.21 5.54 -16.01
N ILE A 116 -4.17 4.85 -14.87
CA ILE A 116 -5.31 4.28 -14.18
C ILE A 116 -5.38 4.91 -12.79
N THR A 117 -6.52 5.50 -12.47
CA THR A 117 -6.81 6.00 -11.12
C THR A 117 -7.86 5.14 -10.46
N LEU A 118 -7.56 4.55 -9.31
CA LEU A 118 -8.51 3.80 -8.50
C LEU A 118 -9.02 4.63 -7.34
N TYR A 119 -10.33 4.55 -7.08
CA TYR A 119 -10.99 5.20 -5.96
C TYR A 119 -11.35 4.15 -4.91
N LEU A 120 -10.65 4.21 -3.79
CA LEU A 120 -10.68 3.19 -2.75
C LEU A 120 -11.13 3.79 -1.42
N GLU A 121 -11.78 2.95 -0.60
CA GLU A 121 -12.11 3.25 0.79
C GLU A 121 -11.64 2.09 1.67
N ASP A 122 -11.20 2.36 2.90
CA ASP A 122 -10.90 1.30 3.88
C ASP A 122 -12.10 1.02 4.81
N GLU A 123 -11.95 0.04 5.69
CA GLU A 123 -12.97 -0.34 6.67
C GLU A 123 -13.34 0.78 7.66
N PHE A 124 -12.48 1.79 7.82
CA PHE A 124 -12.71 2.97 8.66
C PHE A 124 -13.23 4.17 7.88
N ARG A 125 -13.70 3.96 6.65
CA ARG A 125 -14.22 4.99 5.74
C ARG A 125 -13.19 6.06 5.34
N LYS A 126 -11.89 5.78 5.48
CA LYS A 126 -10.85 6.67 4.96
C LYS A 126 -10.75 6.45 3.46
N LYS A 127 -10.71 7.55 2.72
CA LYS A 127 -10.64 7.57 1.26
C LYS A 127 -9.20 7.60 0.77
N TRP A 128 -8.95 6.78 -0.25
CA TRP A 128 -7.64 6.55 -0.84
C TRP A 128 -7.73 6.64 -2.37
N ILE A 129 -6.64 7.08 -2.99
CA ILE A 129 -6.43 7.02 -4.43
C ILE A 129 -5.21 6.17 -4.70
N SER A 130 -5.32 5.25 -5.65
CA SER A 130 -4.18 4.50 -6.19
C SER A 130 -3.95 4.93 -7.64
N GLU A 131 -2.72 5.36 -7.93
CA GLU A 131 -2.27 5.76 -9.25
C GLU A 131 -1.42 4.64 -9.84
N ILE A 132 -1.82 4.17 -11.01
CA ILE A 132 -1.22 3.05 -11.75
C ILE A 132 -0.95 3.54 -13.18
N GLY A 133 0.11 3.05 -13.79
CA GLY A 133 0.45 3.32 -15.18
C GLY A 133 0.47 2.03 -15.98
N GLY A 134 0.38 2.15 -17.29
CA GLY A 134 0.60 1.03 -18.19
C GLY A 134 0.89 1.46 -19.61
N ARG A 135 1.28 0.50 -20.43
CA ARG A 135 1.52 0.68 -21.86
C ARG A 135 1.12 -0.56 -22.62
N ALA A 136 0.49 -0.37 -23.77
CA ALA A 136 0.20 -1.47 -24.69
C ALA A 136 1.29 -1.51 -25.78
N ASN A 137 1.94 -2.66 -25.92
CA ASN A 137 2.98 -2.92 -26.90
C ASN A 137 2.47 -3.95 -27.92
N LYS A 138 2.87 -3.80 -29.18
CA LYS A 138 2.64 -4.83 -30.20
C LYS A 138 3.87 -5.71 -30.30
N ILE A 139 3.70 -7.01 -30.10
CA ILE A 139 4.78 -8.00 -30.23
C ILE A 139 4.47 -8.92 -31.38
N THR A 140 5.46 -9.14 -32.23
CA THR A 140 5.37 -10.09 -33.33
C THR A 140 6.19 -11.33 -32.98
N GLU A 141 5.52 -12.48 -32.88
CA GLU A 141 6.16 -13.78 -32.68
C GLU A 141 6.07 -14.58 -33.98
N VAL A 142 7.15 -15.26 -34.36
CA VAL A 142 7.12 -16.18 -35.50
C VAL A 142 6.89 -17.59 -34.97
N LYS A 143 5.69 -18.12 -35.18
CA LYS A 143 5.34 -19.52 -34.87
C LYS A 143 5.04 -20.25 -36.18
N ASN A 144 5.70 -21.37 -36.42
CA ASN A 144 5.50 -22.21 -37.61
C ASN A 144 5.59 -21.43 -38.94
N ASN A 145 6.63 -20.60 -39.11
CA ASN A 145 6.83 -19.71 -40.27
C ASN A 145 5.69 -18.69 -40.53
N LYS A 146 4.75 -18.52 -39.60
CA LYS A 146 3.75 -17.46 -39.64
C LYS A 146 4.07 -16.40 -38.59
N LYS A 147 4.06 -15.14 -39.01
CA LYS A 147 4.10 -13.99 -38.10
C LYS A 147 2.73 -13.88 -37.44
N ILE A 148 2.70 -13.98 -36.12
CA ILE A 148 1.51 -13.73 -35.32
C ILE A 148 1.78 -12.50 -34.48
N GLU A 149 0.87 -11.53 -34.55
CA GLU A 149 0.96 -10.29 -33.79
C GLU A 149 0.07 -10.40 -32.55
N TYR A 150 0.64 -10.11 -31.39
CA TYR A 150 -0.05 -10.11 -30.11
C TYR A 150 0.07 -8.74 -29.46
N LEU A 151 -0.98 -8.33 -28.75
CA LEU A 151 -0.94 -7.16 -27.88
C LEU A 151 -0.40 -7.59 -26.51
N GLN A 152 0.73 -7.03 -26.10
CA GLN A 152 1.26 -7.18 -24.74
C GLN A 152 0.91 -5.94 -23.93
N ILE A 153 0.34 -6.14 -22.75
CA ILE A 153 0.08 -5.04 -21.80
C ILE A 153 1.12 -5.10 -20.70
N ILE A 154 1.81 -3.98 -20.51
CA ILE A 154 2.73 -3.75 -19.39
C ILE A 154 2.02 -2.81 -18.43
N VAL A 155 2.06 -3.11 -17.13
CA VAL A 155 1.41 -2.31 -16.09
C VAL A 155 2.36 -2.16 -14.92
N TRP A 156 2.34 -1.00 -14.26
CA TRP A 156 3.12 -0.72 -13.07
C TRP A 156 2.33 0.16 -12.10
N SER A 157 2.61 0.04 -10.81
CA SER A 157 1.91 0.80 -9.76
C SER A 157 2.81 1.93 -9.26
N TYR A 158 2.30 3.15 -9.17
CA TYR A 158 3.10 4.29 -8.72
C TYR A 158 3.00 4.47 -7.21
N LYS A 159 1.81 4.82 -6.73
CA LYS A 159 1.59 5.14 -5.32
C LYS A 159 0.13 4.99 -4.96
N THR A 160 -0.10 4.67 -3.70
CA THR A 160 -1.43 4.75 -3.07
C THR A 160 -1.35 5.72 -1.92
N TYR A 161 -2.26 6.69 -1.87
CA TYR A 161 -2.22 7.77 -0.88
C TYR A 161 -3.60 8.21 -0.45
N LYS A 162 -3.67 8.78 0.76
CA LYS A 162 -4.92 9.24 1.36
C LYS A 162 -5.34 10.55 0.68
N LYS A 163 -6.51 10.55 0.04
CA LYS A 163 -7.09 11.73 -0.60
C LYS A 163 -8.60 11.61 -0.61
N LYS A 164 -9.28 12.69 -0.20
CA LYS A 164 -10.74 12.78 -0.32
C LYS A 164 -11.11 12.83 -1.79
N TRP A 165 -12.12 12.07 -2.16
CA TRP A 165 -12.71 12.08 -3.51
C TRP A 165 -14.24 11.97 -3.39
N THR A 166 -14.91 12.50 -4.40
CA THR A 166 -16.35 12.44 -4.59
C THR A 166 -16.59 12.19 -6.08
N PHE A 167 -17.60 11.41 -6.40
CA PHE A 167 -18.08 11.34 -7.77
C PHE A 167 -19.12 12.44 -7.95
N GLN A 168 -19.02 13.15 -9.07
CA GLN A 168 -20.07 14.04 -9.52
C GLN A 168 -21.18 13.23 -10.17
#